data_AF-A0A2M6X0Q4-F1
#
_entry.id   AF-A0A2M6X0Q4-F1
#
_cell.length_a   1.000
_cell.length_b   1.000
_cell.length_c   1.000
_cell.angle_alpha   90.00
_cell.angle_beta   90.00
_cell.angle_gamma   90.00
#
_symmetry.space_group_name_H-M   'P 1'
#
loop_
_entity.id
_entity.type
_entity.pdbx_description
1 polymer ?
#
loop_
_entity_poly.entity_id
_entity_poly.type
_entity_poly.pdbx_seq_one_letter_code
_entity_poly.pdbx_strand_id
1 'polypeptide(L)'
;MWGTFSSADADAANNEVAEATVFVASQWHLSPSVSTKIGSPKRIPQEENQVALYNQIAAWVQNKGLRFVIVEGCEGEIEDSFDKSFNGWSLQDLGELQESERVYIMTHIGLKLKARFKQKLRVICGDSEKLIKDHLLALSDLRGLLGFRMRLESIKKEKPDQLESYLVSVRKVVGLSSNENYEVVIRRIEEEMRKSFQRYQTLINERNQFFVKAAERHRPAVIVVGALHVENLKAELEKEGTSVAIYTPKGLVGDEGNVMKQFEKLLQKQSLQ
;
A
#
# COMPACT_ATOMS: atom_id res chain seq x y z
N MET A 1 6.38 -14.12 39.71
CA MET A 1 7.78 -13.99 39.29
C MET A 1 7.77 -13.14 38.04
N TRP A 2 7.86 -11.82 38.21
CA TRP A 2 7.80 -10.85 37.11
C TRP A 2 9.21 -10.74 36.54
N GLY A 3 9.39 -11.19 35.31
CA GLY A 3 10.66 -11.08 34.60
C GLY A 3 10.97 -9.60 34.35
N THR A 4 12.10 -9.16 34.87
CA THR A 4 12.72 -7.86 34.56
C THR A 4 13.04 -7.83 33.08
N PHE A 5 12.33 -7.01 32.30
CA PHE A 5 12.81 -6.58 30.99
C PHE A 5 14.08 -5.76 31.22
N SER A 6 15.19 -6.25 30.69
CA SER A 6 16.49 -5.60 30.74
C SER A 6 16.45 -4.33 29.90
N SER A 7 17.01 -3.23 30.41
CA SER A 7 17.21 -1.99 29.64
C SER A 7 18.08 -2.20 28.39
N ALA A 8 18.87 -3.27 28.34
CA ALA A 8 19.71 -3.60 27.20
C ALA A 8 18.92 -3.96 25.92
N ASP A 9 17.72 -4.53 26.03
CA ASP A 9 16.90 -4.89 24.87
C ASP A 9 16.24 -3.66 24.22
N ALA A 10 15.94 -2.65 25.03
CA ALA A 10 15.46 -1.35 24.54
C ALA A 10 16.60 -0.52 23.93
N ASP A 11 17.81 -0.61 24.48
CA ASP A 11 18.99 0.08 23.98
C ASP A 11 19.52 -0.55 22.67
N ALA A 12 19.40 -1.87 22.49
CA ALA A 12 19.76 -2.55 21.24
C ALA A 12 18.83 -2.17 20.08
N ALA A 13 17.51 -2.11 20.32
CA ALA A 13 16.53 -1.67 19.33
C ALA A 13 16.70 -0.18 18.96
N ASN A 14 17.17 0.65 19.89
CA ASN A 14 17.51 2.05 19.61
C ASN A 14 18.85 2.22 18.88
N ASN A 15 19.81 1.30 19.06
CA ASN A 15 21.10 1.35 18.37
C ASN A 15 21.03 0.89 16.90
N GLU A 16 20.22 -0.11 16.54
CA GLU A 16 19.96 -0.44 15.11
C GLU A 16 19.36 0.75 14.33
N VAL A 17 18.57 1.58 15.03
CA VAL A 17 17.95 2.81 14.50
C VAL A 17 18.94 3.98 14.36
N ALA A 18 20.16 3.86 14.89
CA ALA A 18 21.19 4.90 14.79
C ALA A 18 22.10 4.74 13.57
N GLU A 19 22.24 3.54 13.01
CA GLU A 19 23.16 3.24 11.89
C GLU A 19 22.45 2.95 10.55
N ALA A 20 21.12 2.76 10.56
CA ALA A 20 20.38 2.48 9.33
C ALA A 20 20.47 3.64 8.33
N THR A 21 20.92 3.32 7.11
CA THR A 21 20.99 4.29 6.01
C THR A 21 19.62 4.55 5.38
N VAL A 22 18.69 3.61 5.50
CA VAL A 22 17.33 3.70 4.99
C VAL A 22 16.34 3.20 6.04
N PHE A 23 15.27 3.96 6.25
CA PHE A 23 14.12 3.48 7.02
C PHE A 23 12.99 3.12 6.06
N VAL A 24 12.36 1.95 6.22
CA VAL A 24 11.13 1.59 5.51
C VAL A 24 9.97 1.73 6.49
N ALA A 25 9.06 2.65 6.19
CA ALA A 25 7.91 2.96 7.02
C ALA A 25 6.61 2.53 6.35
N SER A 26 5.79 1.76 7.07
CA SER A 26 4.45 1.40 6.62
C SER A 26 3.48 2.58 6.77
N GLN A 27 2.65 2.80 5.76
CA GLN A 27 1.55 3.77 5.83
C GLN A 27 0.22 3.12 5.49
N TRP A 28 -0.84 3.67 6.07
CA TRP A 28 -2.20 3.41 5.62
C TRP A 28 -2.62 4.44 4.57
N HIS A 29 -3.30 3.97 3.52
CA HIS A 29 -3.73 4.78 2.39
C HIS A 29 -5.25 4.88 2.30
N LEU A 30 -5.75 6.07 2.00
CA LEU A 30 -7.12 6.23 1.53
C LEU A 30 -7.22 5.83 0.06
N SER A 31 -8.39 5.33 -0.33
CA SER A 31 -8.72 5.20 -1.76
C SER A 31 -8.55 6.56 -2.47
N PRO A 32 -7.97 6.61 -3.68
CA PRO A 32 -7.87 7.84 -4.46
C PRO A 32 -9.21 8.53 -4.72
N SER A 33 -10.32 7.79 -4.69
CA SER A 33 -11.68 8.32 -4.87
C SER A 33 -12.26 9.04 -3.65
N VAL A 34 -11.64 8.92 -2.47
CA VAL A 34 -12.13 9.54 -1.23
C VAL A 34 -11.55 10.94 -1.10
N SER A 35 -12.40 11.96 -0.98
CA SER A 35 -11.99 13.32 -0.62
C SER A 35 -12.12 13.54 0.89
N THR A 36 -11.10 14.12 1.51
CA THR A 36 -11.11 14.53 2.92
C THR A 36 -11.17 16.04 3.09
N LYS A 37 -11.16 16.80 1.97
CA LYS A 37 -11.29 18.26 1.97
C LYS A 37 -12.75 18.72 2.10
N ILE A 38 -13.69 17.96 1.53
CA ILE A 38 -15.13 18.30 1.51
C ILE A 38 -15.88 17.30 2.38
N GLY A 39 -16.64 17.78 3.37
CA GLY A 39 -17.46 16.93 4.24
C GLY A 39 -16.64 16.00 5.14
N SER A 40 -15.47 16.47 5.59
CA SER A 40 -14.45 15.66 6.28
C SER A 40 -15.08 14.70 7.30
N PRO A 41 -14.86 13.38 7.17
CA PRO A 41 -15.38 12.45 8.15
C PRO A 41 -14.81 12.78 9.53
N LYS A 42 -15.58 12.52 10.59
CA LYS A 42 -15.06 12.43 11.97
C LYS A 42 -13.73 11.67 11.95
N ARG A 43 -12.76 12.09 12.77
CA ARG A 43 -11.44 11.45 12.92
C ARG A 43 -11.53 9.95 12.67
N ILE A 44 -10.88 9.49 11.62
CA ILE A 44 -10.90 8.08 11.23
C ILE A 44 -9.72 7.36 11.91
N PRO A 45 -9.84 6.09 12.30
CA PRO A 45 -8.76 5.37 12.98
C PRO A 45 -7.39 5.45 12.27
N GLN A 46 -7.42 5.55 10.95
CA GLN A 46 -6.25 5.60 10.09
C GLN A 46 -5.48 6.92 10.17
N GLU A 47 -6.09 7.96 10.73
CA GLU A 47 -5.45 9.24 11.03
C GLU A 47 -4.28 9.08 12.01
N GLU A 48 -4.40 8.17 12.99
CA GLU A 48 -3.35 7.93 13.97
C GLU A 48 -2.03 7.48 13.30
N ASN A 49 -2.13 6.63 12.27
CA ASN A 49 -1.00 6.18 11.48
C ASN A 49 -0.30 7.33 10.75
N GLN A 50 -1.07 8.16 10.05
CA GLN A 50 -0.51 9.28 9.31
C GLN A 50 0.08 10.35 10.21
N VAL A 51 -0.53 10.61 11.37
CA VAL A 51 -0.03 11.57 12.36
C VAL A 51 1.28 11.07 12.97
N ALA A 52 1.35 9.80 13.39
CA ALA A 52 2.56 9.20 13.93
C ALA A 52 3.72 9.27 12.92
N LEU A 53 3.44 8.88 11.67
CA LEU A 53 4.41 8.90 10.59
C LEU A 53 4.91 10.31 10.26
N TYR A 54 3.99 11.28 10.15
CA TYR A 54 4.35 12.68 9.90
C TYR A 54 5.26 13.23 11.00
N ASN A 55 4.89 13.03 12.26
CA ASN A 55 5.64 13.54 13.40
C ASN A 55 7.04 12.89 13.50
N GLN A 56 7.14 11.58 13.25
CA GLN A 56 8.41 10.88 13.29
C GLN A 56 9.36 11.36 12.18
N ILE A 57 8.87 11.48 10.94
CA ILE A 57 9.68 11.96 9.83
C ILE A 57 10.08 13.41 10.06
N ALA A 58 9.17 14.27 10.54
CA ALA A 58 9.48 15.64 10.87
C ALA A 58 10.59 15.75 11.93
N ALA A 59 10.55 14.92 12.97
CA ALA A 59 11.60 14.84 13.98
C ALA A 59 12.94 14.39 13.38
N TRP A 60 12.96 13.45 12.43
CA TRP A 60 14.19 13.04 11.74
C TRP A 60 14.76 14.13 10.83
N VAL A 61 13.91 14.91 10.16
CA VAL A 61 14.37 16.07 9.37
C VAL A 61 15.02 17.12 10.28
N GLN A 62 14.40 17.41 11.43
CA GLN A 62 14.89 18.43 12.37
C GLN A 62 16.14 17.99 13.14
N ASN A 63 16.14 16.75 13.66
CA ASN A 63 17.13 16.31 14.65
C ASN A 63 18.21 15.40 14.07
N LYS A 64 17.93 14.71 12.95
CA LYS A 64 18.88 13.78 12.28
C LYS A 64 19.32 14.27 10.90
N GLY A 65 18.88 15.45 10.46
CA GLY A 65 19.27 16.03 9.17
C GLY A 65 18.81 15.23 7.95
N LEU A 66 17.71 14.47 8.06
CA LEU A 66 17.11 13.74 6.94
C LEU A 66 16.76 14.69 5.78
N ARG A 67 17.24 14.39 4.57
CA ARG A 67 17.05 15.24 3.37
C ARG A 67 16.14 14.63 2.31
N PHE A 68 15.89 13.33 2.38
CA PHE A 68 15.16 12.59 1.37
C PHE A 68 14.04 11.76 2.00
N VAL A 69 12.84 11.87 1.42
CA VAL A 69 11.72 10.96 1.68
C VAL A 69 11.27 10.41 0.34
N ILE A 70 11.16 9.10 0.24
CA ILE A 70 10.70 8.39 -0.94
C ILE A 70 9.29 7.89 -0.65
N VAL A 71 8.30 8.20 -1.49
CA VAL A 71 6.88 7.94 -1.21
C VAL A 71 6.22 7.14 -2.33
N GLU A 72 5.32 6.24 -1.94
CA GLU A 72 4.44 5.51 -2.86
C GLU A 72 3.30 6.39 -3.40
N GLY A 73 2.78 6.06 -4.59
CA GLY A 73 1.49 6.58 -5.06
C GLY A 73 1.59 7.77 -6.01
N CYS A 74 2.81 8.15 -6.40
CA CYS A 74 3.07 9.19 -7.38
C CYS A 74 4.28 8.83 -8.26
N GLU A 75 4.63 9.70 -9.21
CA GLU A 75 5.81 9.54 -10.07
C GLU A 75 6.54 10.90 -10.18
N GLY A 76 7.87 10.89 -10.21
CA GLY A 76 8.71 12.09 -10.27
C GLY A 76 9.16 12.64 -8.90
N GLU A 77 9.50 13.92 -8.82
CA GLU A 77 9.77 14.64 -7.57
C GLU A 77 8.60 15.57 -7.25
N ILE A 78 8.23 15.69 -5.98
CA ILE A 78 7.23 16.66 -5.54
C ILE A 78 7.93 18.02 -5.39
N GLU A 79 7.92 18.79 -6.47
CA GLU A 79 8.43 20.16 -6.53
C GLU A 79 7.34 21.19 -6.20
N ASP A 80 7.71 22.47 -6.11
CA ASP A 80 6.77 23.55 -5.80
C ASP A 80 5.70 23.73 -6.90
N SER A 81 5.99 23.27 -8.12
CA SER A 81 5.08 23.25 -9.28
C SER A 81 4.21 21.98 -9.37
N PHE A 82 4.30 21.07 -8.40
CA PHE A 82 3.58 19.80 -8.43
C PHE A 82 2.06 20.01 -8.32
N ASP A 83 1.34 19.66 -9.38
CA ASP A 83 -0.06 20.02 -9.61
C ASP A 83 -1.08 18.95 -9.19
N LYS A 84 -0.62 17.72 -8.92
CA LYS A 84 -1.50 16.63 -8.51
C LYS A 84 -2.04 16.85 -7.10
N SER A 85 -3.32 16.55 -6.96
CA SER A 85 -4.01 16.54 -5.68
C SER A 85 -4.28 15.12 -5.22
N PHE A 86 -4.17 14.88 -3.92
CA PHE A 86 -4.49 13.61 -3.29
C PHE A 86 -5.58 13.80 -2.23
N ASN A 87 -6.64 13.00 -2.31
CA ASN A 87 -7.79 13.09 -1.42
C ASN A 87 -8.40 14.51 -1.32
N GLY A 88 -8.33 15.27 -2.42
CA GLY A 88 -8.81 16.65 -2.52
C GLY A 88 -7.80 17.73 -2.14
N TRP A 89 -6.58 17.37 -1.69
CA TRP A 89 -5.56 18.32 -1.23
C TRP A 89 -4.39 18.43 -2.22
N SER A 90 -4.05 19.65 -2.60
CA SER A 90 -2.84 19.99 -3.36
C SER A 90 -1.70 20.44 -2.45
N LEU A 91 -0.49 20.57 -3.01
CA LEU A 91 0.65 21.14 -2.28
C LEU A 91 0.37 22.60 -1.83
N GLN A 92 -0.29 23.38 -2.68
CA GLN A 92 -0.66 24.77 -2.37
C GLN A 92 -1.63 24.83 -1.19
N ASP A 93 -2.70 24.03 -1.22
CA ASP A 93 -3.70 23.98 -0.14
C ASP A 93 -3.03 23.70 1.22
N LEU A 94 -2.12 22.72 1.25
CA LEU A 94 -1.42 22.33 2.47
C LEU A 94 -0.41 23.38 2.93
N GLY A 95 0.13 24.18 2.01
CA GLY A 95 1.05 25.27 2.30
C GLY A 95 0.40 26.44 3.04
N GLU A 96 -0.91 26.62 2.87
CA GLU A 96 -1.71 27.69 3.51
C GLU A 96 -2.13 27.34 4.95
N LEU A 97 -2.14 26.05 5.31
CA LEU A 97 -2.53 25.58 6.64
C LEU A 97 -1.46 25.79 7.70
N GLN A 98 -1.88 25.99 8.96
CA GLN A 98 -0.97 25.87 10.11
C GLN A 98 -0.52 24.43 10.32
N GLU A 99 0.65 24.23 10.93
CA GLU A 99 1.17 22.88 11.19
C GLU A 99 0.21 22.05 12.06
N SER A 100 -0.40 22.68 13.07
CA SER A 100 -1.37 22.06 13.97
C SER A 100 -2.62 21.53 13.27
N GLU A 101 -2.92 22.01 12.07
CA GLU A 101 -4.03 21.53 11.24
C GLU A 101 -3.54 20.49 10.24
N ARG A 102 -2.46 20.82 9.53
CA ARG A 102 -1.87 20.01 8.46
C ARG A 102 -1.55 18.58 8.88
N VAL A 103 -1.05 18.39 10.11
CA VAL A 103 -0.67 17.07 10.62
C VAL A 103 -1.82 16.06 10.58
N TYR A 104 -3.05 16.53 10.84
CA TYR A 104 -4.26 15.71 10.91
C TYR A 104 -4.96 15.53 9.56
N ILE A 105 -4.51 16.22 8.50
CA ILE A 105 -5.08 16.05 7.18
C ILE A 105 -4.73 14.66 6.65
N MET A 106 -5.76 13.88 6.31
CA MET A 106 -5.63 12.59 5.65
C MET A 106 -5.47 12.79 4.14
N THR A 107 -4.21 12.78 3.69
CA THR A 107 -3.80 12.93 2.29
C THR A 107 -2.41 12.30 2.10
N HIS A 108 -1.85 12.37 0.89
CA HIS A 108 -0.51 11.87 0.59
C HIS A 108 0.57 12.49 1.50
N ILE A 109 1.28 11.64 2.27
CA ILE A 109 2.24 12.07 3.28
C ILE A 109 3.37 12.95 2.71
N GLY A 110 3.79 12.64 1.48
CA GLY A 110 4.81 13.42 0.77
C GLY A 110 4.41 14.87 0.55
N LEU A 111 3.13 15.14 0.26
CA LEU A 111 2.65 16.51 0.09
C LEU A 111 2.70 17.28 1.42
N LYS A 112 2.27 16.65 2.52
CA LYS A 112 2.30 17.28 3.85
C LYS A 112 3.71 17.66 4.29
N LEU A 113 4.67 16.76 4.05
CA LEU A 113 6.07 16.95 4.40
C LEU A 113 6.70 18.02 3.49
N LYS A 114 6.45 17.99 2.18
CA LYS A 114 6.93 19.01 1.25
C LYS A 114 6.40 20.40 1.60
N ALA A 115 5.10 20.53 1.90
CA ALA A 115 4.52 21.80 2.33
C ALA A 115 5.18 22.37 3.61
N ARG A 116 5.65 21.50 4.52
CA ARG A 116 6.30 21.92 5.78
C ARG A 116 7.74 22.34 5.57
N PHE A 117 8.52 21.49 4.92
CA PHE A 117 9.97 21.65 4.86
C PHE A 117 10.45 22.36 3.59
N LYS A 118 9.60 22.50 2.57
CA LYS A 118 9.89 23.16 1.29
C LYS A 118 11.19 22.64 0.68
N GLN A 119 12.20 23.49 0.57
CA GLN A 119 13.51 23.16 -0.01
C GLN A 119 14.44 22.39 0.95
N LYS A 120 14.11 22.32 2.25
CA LYS A 120 14.91 21.53 3.22
C LYS A 120 14.74 20.02 3.06
N LEU A 121 13.67 19.60 2.38
CA LEU A 121 13.34 18.19 2.19
C LEU A 121 12.99 17.94 0.73
N ARG A 122 13.67 16.98 0.11
CA ARG A 122 13.31 16.46 -1.21
C ARG A 122 12.39 15.26 -1.02
N VAL A 123 11.26 15.31 -1.70
CA VAL A 123 10.25 14.25 -1.64
C VAL A 123 10.16 13.60 -3.01
N ILE A 124 10.69 12.39 -3.11
CA ILE A 124 10.81 11.63 -4.35
C ILE A 124 9.66 10.63 -4.40
N CYS A 125 8.93 10.59 -5.51
CA CYS A 125 7.99 9.52 -5.76
C CYS A 125 8.75 8.27 -6.20
N GLY A 126 8.72 7.22 -5.38
CA GLY A 126 9.46 5.98 -5.60
C GLY A 126 8.72 4.95 -6.45
N ASP A 127 7.77 5.38 -7.28
CA ASP A 127 6.80 4.50 -7.93
C ASP A 127 6.59 4.93 -9.40
N SER A 128 5.73 4.20 -10.12
CA SER A 128 5.31 4.56 -11.48
C SER A 128 3.80 4.58 -11.61
N GLU A 129 3.26 5.62 -12.24
CA GLU A 129 1.81 5.74 -12.46
C GLU A 129 1.23 4.56 -13.23
N LYS A 130 1.97 4.08 -14.24
CA LYS A 130 1.54 2.94 -15.04
C LYS A 130 1.44 1.69 -14.15
N LEU A 131 2.48 1.42 -13.36
CA LEU A 131 2.51 0.23 -12.50
C LEU A 131 1.48 0.33 -11.37
N ILE A 132 1.23 1.51 -10.81
CA ILE A 132 0.14 1.75 -9.85
C ILE A 132 -1.21 1.39 -10.48
N LYS A 133 -1.49 1.89 -11.69
CA LYS A 133 -2.75 1.61 -12.39
C LYS A 133 -2.90 0.11 -12.70
N ASP A 134 -1.85 -0.52 -13.22
CA ASP A 134 -1.84 -1.95 -13.53
C ASP A 134 -2.03 -2.80 -12.26
N HIS A 135 -1.42 -2.40 -11.14
CA HIS A 135 -1.53 -3.09 -9.85
C HIS A 135 -2.93 -2.98 -9.26
N LEU A 136 -3.54 -1.80 -9.31
CA LEU A 136 -4.93 -1.59 -8.89
C LEU A 136 -5.92 -2.36 -9.75
N LEU A 137 -5.67 -2.45 -11.07
CA LEU A 137 -6.49 -3.24 -11.98
C LEU A 137 -6.42 -4.73 -11.65
N ALA A 138 -5.21 -5.28 -11.47
CA ALA A 138 -5.03 -6.68 -11.10
C ALA A 138 -5.74 -7.02 -9.77
N LEU A 139 -5.69 -6.11 -8.78
CA LEU A 139 -6.42 -6.28 -7.52
C LEU A 139 -7.94 -6.21 -7.71
N SER A 140 -8.42 -5.31 -8.57
CA SER A 140 -9.84 -5.18 -8.91
C SER A 140 -10.37 -6.45 -9.58
N ASP A 141 -9.63 -6.98 -10.55
CA ASP A 141 -9.97 -8.21 -11.26
C ASP A 141 -10.05 -9.40 -10.28
N LEU A 142 -9.06 -9.53 -9.39
CA LEU A 142 -9.08 -10.53 -8.32
C LEU A 142 -10.34 -10.47 -7.46
N ARG A 143 -10.68 -9.26 -7.00
CA ARG A 143 -11.88 -9.05 -6.16
C ARG A 143 -13.16 -9.35 -6.91
N GLY A 144 -13.26 -8.94 -8.18
CA GLY A 144 -14.39 -9.22 -9.04
C GLY A 144 -14.60 -10.72 -9.25
N LEU A 145 -13.54 -11.42 -9.63
CA LEU A 145 -13.56 -12.87 -9.85
C LEU A 145 -13.90 -13.66 -8.58
N LEU A 146 -13.33 -13.27 -7.44
CA LEU A 146 -13.69 -13.86 -6.14
C LEU A 146 -15.19 -13.65 -5.84
N GLY A 147 -15.70 -12.45 -6.09
CA GLY A 147 -17.11 -12.13 -5.93
C GLY A 147 -18.01 -13.00 -6.81
N PHE A 148 -17.65 -13.20 -8.09
CA PHE A 148 -18.38 -14.11 -8.98
C PHE A 148 -18.39 -15.54 -8.45
N ARG A 149 -17.23 -16.06 -8.02
CA ARG A 149 -17.10 -17.41 -7.47
C ARG A 149 -17.98 -17.59 -6.23
N MET A 150 -17.85 -16.72 -5.24
CA MET A 150 -18.65 -16.79 -4.00
C MET A 150 -20.14 -16.68 -4.28
N ARG A 151 -20.53 -15.82 -5.23
CA ARG A 151 -21.95 -15.65 -5.59
C ARG A 151 -22.51 -16.87 -6.32
N LEU A 152 -21.73 -17.48 -7.22
CA LEU A 152 -22.11 -18.72 -7.89
C LEU A 152 -22.31 -19.87 -6.89
N GLU A 153 -21.39 -20.03 -5.93
CA GLU A 153 -21.49 -21.02 -4.86
C GLU A 153 -22.75 -20.80 -4.00
N SER A 154 -23.02 -19.56 -3.60
CA SER A 154 -24.22 -19.20 -2.81
C SER A 154 -25.51 -19.45 -3.60
N ILE A 155 -25.60 -19.02 -4.87
CA ILE A 155 -26.80 -19.25 -5.69
C ILE A 155 -27.04 -20.74 -5.94
N LYS A 156 -26.00 -21.53 -6.24
CA LYS A 156 -26.12 -22.99 -6.44
C LYS A 156 -26.73 -23.68 -5.21
N LYS A 157 -26.41 -23.20 -4.00
CA LYS A 157 -26.92 -23.75 -2.74
C LYS A 157 -28.31 -23.23 -2.37
N GLU A 158 -28.54 -21.92 -2.53
CA GLU A 158 -29.71 -21.24 -1.94
C GLU A 158 -30.84 -20.99 -2.94
N LYS A 159 -30.52 -20.80 -4.22
CA LYS A 159 -31.46 -20.38 -5.27
C LYS A 159 -31.12 -21.02 -6.62
N PRO A 160 -31.18 -22.37 -6.73
CA PRO A 160 -30.74 -23.09 -7.93
C PRO A 160 -31.46 -22.62 -9.20
N ASP A 161 -32.74 -22.24 -9.12
CA ASP A 161 -33.53 -21.74 -10.24
C ASP A 161 -32.98 -20.41 -10.84
N GLN A 162 -32.18 -19.66 -10.08
CA GLN A 162 -31.55 -18.42 -10.53
C GLN A 162 -30.14 -18.62 -11.08
N LEU A 163 -29.59 -19.84 -11.00
CA LEU A 163 -28.20 -20.12 -11.31
C LEU A 163 -27.86 -19.83 -12.77
N GLU A 164 -28.70 -20.27 -13.70
CA GLU A 164 -28.44 -20.11 -15.13
C GLU A 164 -28.46 -18.63 -15.55
N SER A 165 -29.39 -17.84 -15.01
CA SER A 165 -29.43 -16.40 -15.27
C SER A 165 -28.15 -15.69 -14.83
N TYR A 166 -27.56 -16.12 -13.73
CA TYR A 166 -26.30 -15.55 -13.26
C TYR A 166 -25.11 -16.06 -14.08
N LEU A 167 -25.07 -17.36 -14.40
CA LEU A 167 -24.03 -17.97 -15.24
C LEU A 167 -23.87 -17.29 -16.60
N VAL A 168 -24.98 -16.91 -17.26
CA VAL A 168 -24.94 -16.17 -18.54
C VAL A 168 -24.09 -14.89 -18.43
N SER A 169 -24.25 -14.14 -17.33
CA SER A 169 -23.49 -12.90 -17.11
C SER A 169 -22.02 -13.20 -16.86
N VAL A 170 -21.73 -14.23 -16.05
CA VAL A 170 -20.35 -14.60 -15.71
C VAL A 170 -19.59 -15.14 -16.93
N ARG A 171 -20.21 -16.01 -17.75
CA ARG A 171 -19.61 -16.52 -19.00
C ARG A 171 -19.12 -15.38 -19.89
N LYS A 172 -19.93 -14.33 -20.06
CA LYS A 172 -19.56 -13.15 -20.84
C LYS A 172 -18.34 -12.44 -20.26
N VAL A 173 -18.26 -12.27 -18.93
CA VAL A 173 -17.13 -11.62 -18.27
C VAL A 173 -15.84 -12.42 -18.43
N VAL A 174 -15.90 -13.75 -18.31
CA VAL A 174 -14.71 -14.62 -18.39
C VAL A 174 -14.38 -15.11 -19.80
N GLY A 175 -15.11 -14.64 -20.82
CA GLY A 175 -14.89 -14.94 -22.23
C GLY A 175 -15.24 -16.37 -22.64
N LEU A 176 -16.24 -16.99 -22.00
CA LEU A 176 -16.72 -18.33 -22.34
C LEU A 176 -17.95 -18.30 -23.25
N SER A 177 -18.13 -19.38 -24.02
CA SER A 177 -19.35 -19.63 -24.80
C SER A 177 -20.59 -19.68 -23.90
N SER A 178 -21.74 -19.24 -24.42
CA SER A 178 -22.98 -19.10 -23.64
C SER A 178 -23.56 -20.40 -23.10
N ASN A 179 -23.16 -21.55 -23.64
CA ASN A 179 -23.61 -22.89 -23.28
C ASN A 179 -22.68 -23.64 -22.33
N GLU A 180 -21.57 -23.05 -21.89
CA GLU A 180 -20.63 -23.71 -20.97
C GLU A 180 -21.27 -24.00 -19.62
N ASN A 181 -21.06 -25.21 -19.08
CA ASN A 181 -21.68 -25.59 -17.81
C ASN A 181 -21.02 -24.93 -16.60
N TYR A 182 -21.68 -25.03 -15.43
CA TYR A 182 -21.20 -24.45 -14.17
C TYR A 182 -19.75 -24.82 -13.84
N GLU A 183 -19.35 -26.09 -14.01
CA GLU A 183 -18.00 -26.55 -13.62
C GLU A 183 -16.92 -26.01 -14.57
N VAL A 184 -17.23 -25.79 -15.85
CA VAL A 184 -16.33 -25.08 -16.78
C VAL A 184 -16.19 -23.61 -16.37
N VAL A 185 -17.29 -22.96 -15.99
CA VAL A 185 -17.28 -21.55 -15.56
C VAL A 185 -16.46 -21.37 -14.28
N ILE A 186 -16.63 -22.24 -13.28
CA ILE A 186 -15.83 -22.17 -12.03
C ILE A 186 -14.34 -22.36 -12.32
N ARG A 187 -13.95 -23.38 -13.09
CA ARG A 187 -12.54 -23.59 -13.45
C ARG A 187 -11.94 -22.38 -14.15
N ARG A 188 -12.68 -21.77 -15.08
CA ARG A 188 -12.24 -20.56 -15.78
C ARG A 188 -12.04 -19.39 -14.82
N ILE A 189 -12.96 -19.16 -13.88
CA ILE A 189 -12.80 -18.13 -12.86
C ILE A 189 -11.53 -18.38 -12.04
N GLU A 190 -11.31 -19.61 -11.60
CA GLU A 190 -10.14 -19.96 -10.78
C GLU A 190 -8.82 -19.80 -11.55
N GLU A 191 -8.77 -20.17 -12.83
CA GLU A 191 -7.64 -19.91 -13.72
C GLU A 191 -7.33 -18.40 -13.83
N GLU A 192 -8.36 -17.58 -14.10
CA GLU A 192 -8.19 -16.13 -14.23
C GLU A 192 -7.84 -15.47 -12.88
N MET A 193 -8.33 -16.01 -11.75
CA MET A 193 -7.91 -15.59 -10.42
C MET A 193 -6.42 -15.87 -10.20
N ARG A 194 -5.93 -17.07 -10.57
CA ARG A 194 -4.49 -17.40 -10.45
C ARG A 194 -3.63 -16.46 -11.29
N LYS A 195 -4.02 -16.21 -12.54
CA LYS A 195 -3.30 -15.27 -13.42
C LYS A 195 -3.27 -13.86 -12.85
N SER A 196 -4.42 -13.37 -12.38
CA SER A 196 -4.52 -12.03 -11.79
C SER A 196 -3.69 -11.93 -10.50
N PHE A 197 -3.64 -13.00 -9.70
CA PHE A 197 -2.85 -13.06 -8.47
C PHE A 197 -1.35 -13.06 -8.76
N GLN A 198 -0.91 -13.87 -9.71
CA GLN A 198 0.49 -13.87 -10.16
C GLN A 198 0.88 -12.49 -10.71
N ARG A 199 0.03 -11.88 -11.55
CA ARG A 199 0.27 -10.53 -12.08
C ARG A 199 0.36 -9.50 -10.96
N TYR A 200 -0.53 -9.57 -9.98
CA TYR A 200 -0.51 -8.70 -8.80
C TYR A 200 0.82 -8.82 -8.02
N GLN A 201 1.29 -10.04 -7.75
CA GLN A 201 2.56 -10.27 -7.07
C GLN A 201 3.76 -9.76 -7.89
N THR A 202 3.78 -10.04 -9.20
CA THR A 202 4.81 -9.52 -10.10
C THR A 202 4.87 -7.99 -10.07
N LEU A 203 3.71 -7.33 -10.09
CA LEU A 203 3.62 -5.86 -10.06
C LEU A 203 4.12 -5.26 -8.74
N ILE A 204 3.92 -5.92 -7.60
CA ILE A 204 4.53 -5.49 -6.33
C ILE A 204 6.05 -5.47 -6.44
N ASN A 205 6.64 -6.55 -6.97
CA ASN A 205 8.08 -6.65 -7.14
C ASN A 205 8.61 -5.60 -8.13
N GLU A 206 7.94 -5.43 -9.29
CA GLU A 206 8.29 -4.41 -10.28
C GLU A 206 8.26 -3.00 -9.68
N ARG A 207 7.23 -2.67 -8.88
CA ARG A 207 7.14 -1.39 -8.17
C ARG A 207 8.26 -1.23 -7.13
N ASN A 208 8.57 -2.27 -6.36
CA ASN A 208 9.65 -2.23 -5.37
C ASN A 208 11.01 -1.89 -5.97
N GLN A 209 11.29 -2.30 -7.21
CA GLN A 209 12.53 -1.93 -7.90
C GLN A 209 12.67 -0.42 -8.16
N PHE A 210 11.57 0.34 -8.25
CA PHE A 210 11.65 1.81 -8.34
C PHE A 210 12.09 2.42 -7.00
N PHE A 211 11.57 1.90 -5.88
CA PHE A 211 11.99 2.34 -4.55
C PHE A 211 13.46 2.00 -4.27
N VAL A 212 13.93 0.81 -4.67
CA VAL A 212 15.35 0.42 -4.54
C VAL A 212 16.24 1.40 -5.30
N LYS A 213 15.96 1.64 -6.58
CA LYS A 213 16.72 2.60 -7.42
C LYS A 213 16.68 4.03 -6.88
N ALA A 214 15.53 4.47 -6.36
CA ALA A 214 15.42 5.77 -5.73
C ALA A 214 16.29 5.85 -4.46
N ALA A 215 16.27 4.80 -3.64
CA ALA A 215 17.05 4.72 -2.41
C ALA A 215 18.55 4.65 -2.71
N GLU A 216 19.02 3.97 -3.75
CA GLU A 216 20.44 4.00 -4.17
C GLU A 216 20.95 5.42 -4.43
N ARG A 217 20.13 6.28 -5.06
CA ARG A 217 20.50 7.65 -5.42
C ARG A 217 20.33 8.65 -4.28
N HIS A 218 19.53 8.28 -3.28
CA HIS A 218 19.07 9.19 -2.24
C HIS A 218 19.19 8.52 -0.86
N ARG A 219 20.35 8.67 -0.21
CA ARG A 219 20.60 8.24 1.18
C ARG A 219 21.25 9.36 1.98
N PRO A 220 21.02 9.46 3.31
CA PRO A 220 20.02 8.69 4.06
C PRO A 220 18.58 9.08 3.69
N ALA A 221 17.67 8.11 3.71
CA ALA A 221 16.27 8.32 3.32
C ALA A 221 15.27 7.55 4.18
N VAL A 222 14.03 8.02 4.16
CA VAL A 222 12.86 7.25 4.62
C VAL A 222 12.02 6.90 3.41
N ILE A 223 11.74 5.62 3.23
CA ILE A 223 10.79 5.12 2.23
C ILE A 223 9.45 4.90 2.92
N VAL A 224 8.37 5.42 2.35
CA VAL A 224 7.04 5.39 2.91
C VAL A 224 6.09 4.69 1.94
N VAL A 225 5.64 3.49 2.31
CA VAL A 225 4.93 2.54 1.45
C VAL A 225 3.82 1.81 2.20
N GLY A 226 2.85 1.26 1.48
CA GLY A 226 1.83 0.38 2.05
C GLY A 226 2.46 -0.89 2.66
N ALA A 227 1.76 -1.49 3.62
CA ALA A 227 2.30 -2.63 4.39
C ALA A 227 2.70 -3.82 3.51
N LEU A 228 2.02 -4.00 2.37
CA LEU A 228 2.31 -5.03 1.37
C LEU A 228 3.72 -4.98 0.78
N HIS A 229 4.36 -3.80 0.77
CA HIS A 229 5.67 -3.60 0.17
C HIS A 229 6.82 -3.83 1.15
N VAL A 230 6.58 -3.70 2.46
CA VAL A 230 7.62 -3.54 3.48
C VAL A 230 8.63 -4.69 3.51
N GLU A 231 8.16 -5.92 3.66
CA GLU A 231 9.05 -7.09 3.82
C GLU A 231 9.87 -7.37 2.56
N ASN A 232 9.24 -7.35 1.39
CA ASN A 232 9.95 -7.57 0.13
C ASN A 232 10.93 -6.42 -0.15
N LEU A 233 10.52 -5.16 0.07
CA LEU A 233 11.39 -4.01 -0.16
C LEU A 233 12.62 -4.02 0.77
N LYS A 234 12.44 -4.39 2.04
CA LYS A 234 13.57 -4.59 2.96
C LYS A 234 14.56 -5.61 2.39
N ALA A 235 14.06 -6.78 2.01
CA ALA A 235 14.91 -7.85 1.49
C ALA A 235 15.67 -7.44 0.21
N GLU A 236 15.01 -6.74 -0.71
CA GLU A 236 15.65 -6.22 -1.93
C GLU A 236 16.73 -5.17 -1.62
N LEU A 237 16.46 -4.23 -0.70
CA LEU A 237 17.45 -3.22 -0.30
C LEU A 237 18.67 -3.83 0.41
N GLU A 238 18.45 -4.79 1.31
CA GLU A 238 19.53 -5.49 2.03
C GLU A 238 20.38 -6.33 1.08
N LYS A 239 19.76 -6.95 0.06
CA LYS A 239 20.47 -7.65 -1.00
C LYS A 239 21.40 -6.73 -1.80
N GLU A 240 21.02 -5.47 -1.99
CA GLU A 240 21.87 -4.42 -2.59
C GLU A 240 22.85 -3.80 -1.57
N GLY A 241 23.05 -4.41 -0.40
CA GLY A 241 24.02 -3.97 0.61
C GLY A 241 23.59 -2.72 1.39
N THR A 242 22.28 -2.40 1.41
CA THR A 242 21.73 -1.26 2.14
C THR A 242 21.39 -1.67 3.57
N SER A 243 21.87 -0.93 4.57
CA SER A 243 21.39 -1.10 5.96
C SER A 243 19.98 -0.50 6.09
N VAL A 244 19.02 -1.35 6.45
CA VAL A 244 17.58 -1.02 6.50
C VAL A 244 16.99 -1.28 7.89
N ALA A 245 16.26 -0.31 8.41
CA ALA A 245 15.40 -0.49 9.58
C ALA A 245 13.92 -0.33 9.21
N ILE A 246 13.04 -1.18 9.75
CA ILE A 246 11.59 -1.02 9.59
C ILE A 246 11.06 -0.12 10.70
N TYR A 247 10.32 0.91 10.32
CA TYR A 247 9.54 1.73 11.24
C TYR A 247 8.05 1.42 11.09
N THR A 248 7.44 0.96 12.18
CA THR A 248 5.99 0.69 12.22
C THR A 248 5.28 1.78 13.03
N PRO A 249 4.68 2.78 12.38
CA PRO A 249 3.90 3.80 13.07
C PRO A 249 2.67 3.19 13.79
N LYS A 250 2.27 3.81 14.91
CA LYS A 250 1.04 3.47 15.63
C LYS A 250 -0.19 3.58 14.72
N GLY A 251 -1.32 2.97 15.08
CA GLY A 251 -2.57 3.09 14.33
C GLY A 251 -2.63 2.28 13.02
N LEU A 252 -1.62 1.48 12.70
CA LEU A 252 -1.72 0.50 11.62
C LEU A 252 -2.59 -0.67 12.11
N VAL A 253 -3.90 -0.64 11.81
CA VAL A 253 -4.85 -1.70 12.18
C VAL A 253 -5.26 -2.47 10.93
N GLY A 254 -5.01 -3.77 10.93
CA GLY A 254 -5.27 -4.64 9.79
C GLY A 254 -4.00 -5.08 9.09
N ASP A 255 -3.93 -6.36 8.78
CA ASP A 255 -2.76 -6.98 8.15
C ASP A 255 -3.08 -7.13 6.64
N GLU A 256 -2.83 -6.08 5.86
CA GLU A 256 -2.95 -6.15 4.39
C GLU A 256 -2.10 -7.31 3.84
N GLY A 257 -0.97 -7.64 4.49
CA GLY A 257 -0.17 -8.82 4.21
C GLY A 257 -0.91 -10.14 4.44
N ASN A 258 -1.78 -10.23 5.45
CA ASN A 258 -2.63 -11.40 5.69
C ASN A 258 -3.68 -11.59 4.60
N VAL A 259 -4.18 -10.53 3.97
CA VAL A 259 -5.15 -10.66 2.87
C VAL A 259 -4.52 -11.44 1.71
N MET A 260 -3.26 -11.15 1.37
CA MET A 260 -2.54 -11.89 0.32
C MET A 260 -2.27 -13.34 0.70
N LYS A 261 -1.86 -13.60 1.95
CA LYS A 261 -1.72 -14.97 2.47
C LYS A 261 -3.05 -15.74 2.45
N GLN A 262 -4.18 -15.07 2.65
CA GLN A 262 -5.51 -15.69 2.55
C GLN A 262 -5.87 -16.02 1.10
N PHE A 263 -5.62 -15.12 0.15
CA PHE A 263 -5.79 -15.40 -1.28
C PHE A 263 -4.91 -16.58 -1.73
N GLU A 264 -3.65 -16.59 -1.34
CA GLU A 264 -2.73 -17.68 -1.66
C GLU A 264 -3.23 -19.02 -1.10
N LYS A 265 -3.67 -19.06 0.17
CA LYS A 265 -4.26 -20.26 0.77
C LYS A 265 -5.54 -20.73 0.06
N LEU A 266 -6.40 -19.79 -0.35
CA LEU A 266 -7.61 -20.13 -1.11
C LEU A 266 -7.24 -20.79 -2.44
N LEU A 267 -6.27 -20.22 -3.17
CA LEU A 267 -5.83 -20.75 -4.46
C LEU A 267 -5.02 -22.06 -4.32
N GLN A 268 -4.25 -22.25 -3.24
CA GLN A 268 -3.47 -23.48 -2.99
C GLN A 268 -4.36 -24.65 -2.52
N LYS A 269 -5.35 -24.41 -1.65
CA LYS A 269 -6.29 -25.48 -1.24
C LYS A 269 -7.06 -26.08 -2.42
N GLN A 270 -7.22 -25.30 -3.49
CA GLN A 270 -7.92 -25.69 -4.71
C GLN A 270 -7.03 -26.43 -5.74
N SER A 271 -5.71 -26.50 -5.56
CA SER A 271 -4.84 -27.33 -6.44
C SER A 271 -4.67 -28.77 -5.95
N LEU A 272 -5.28 -29.11 -4.81
CA LEU A 272 -5.19 -30.41 -4.15
C LEU A 272 -6.54 -31.16 -4.09
N GLN A 273 -7.56 -30.64 -4.77
CA GLN A 273 -8.87 -31.28 -4.99
C GLN A 273 -9.07 -31.49 -6.49
#